data_AF-X0UZ58-F1
#
_entry.id   AF-X0UZ58-F1
#
_cell.length_a   1.000
_cell.length_b   1.000
_cell.length_c   1.000
_cell.angle_alpha   90.00
_cell.angle_beta   90.00
_cell.angle_gamma   90.00
#
_symmetry.space_group_name_H-M   'P 1'
#
loop_
_entity.id
_entity.type
_entity.pdbx_description
1 polymer ?
#
loop_
_entity_poly.entity_id
_entity_poly.type
_entity_poly.pdbx_seq_one_letter_code
_entity_poly.pdbx_strand_id
1 'polypeptide(L)'
;SNLISQLKEANALDRLPEVHKEIPITRKELGTPPLVTPTSQIVGVQAVLNVLLGKYKMITTQVKDLVYGLYGKTPTPVDPEVQKKVLKGYKRGETPITGRAADFIEPELAKDREAIGDLAKTEEDLLTYALYPTTGEQFLKWKYGIEEKPDSVKPKTLEDVKMEDELIEKAKAEARG
;
A
#
# COMPACT_ATOMS: atom_id res chain seq x y z
N SER A 1 -6.19 8.93 -9.94
CA SER A 1 -6.04 8.53 -8.52
C SER A 1 -5.89 7.02 -8.45
N ASN A 2 -5.30 6.47 -7.37
CA ASN A 2 -5.13 5.02 -7.19
C ASN A 2 -6.48 4.27 -7.31
N LEU A 3 -7.54 4.85 -6.74
CA LEU A 3 -8.91 4.35 -6.80
C LEU A 3 -9.46 4.19 -8.23
N ILE A 4 -9.23 5.19 -9.10
CA ILE A 4 -9.66 5.12 -10.51
C ILE A 4 -8.86 4.05 -11.27
N SER A 5 -7.57 3.87 -10.97
CA SER A 5 -6.77 2.79 -11.57
C SER A 5 -7.36 1.42 -11.25
N GLN A 6 -7.65 1.18 -9.97
CA GLN A 6 -8.23 -0.09 -9.51
C GLN A 6 -9.57 -0.41 -10.18
N LEU A 7 -10.45 0.59 -10.34
CA LEU A 7 -11.73 0.40 -11.03
C LEU A 7 -11.55 0.16 -12.53
N LYS A 8 -10.57 0.81 -13.17
CA LYS A 8 -10.25 0.56 -14.59
C LYS A 8 -9.71 -0.86 -14.80
N GLU A 9 -8.78 -1.30 -13.95
CA GLU A 9 -8.23 -2.66 -13.97
C GLU A 9 -9.32 -3.71 -13.76
N ALA A 10 -10.34 -3.40 -12.95
CA ALA A 10 -11.51 -4.25 -12.74
C ALA A 10 -12.62 -4.10 -13.81
N ASN A 11 -12.41 -3.29 -14.86
CA ASN A 11 -13.43 -2.94 -15.87
C ASN A 11 -14.76 -2.46 -15.26
N ALA A 12 -14.70 -1.71 -14.17
CA ALA A 12 -15.84 -1.29 -13.35
C ALA A 12 -15.85 0.24 -13.08
N LEU A 13 -15.33 1.03 -14.03
CA LEU A 13 -15.22 2.49 -13.89
C LEU A 13 -16.59 3.17 -13.74
N ASP A 14 -17.63 2.59 -14.33
CA ASP A 14 -19.04 2.99 -14.21
C ASP A 14 -19.55 2.94 -12.76
N ARG A 15 -18.92 2.13 -11.89
CA ARG A 15 -19.29 1.99 -10.47
C ARG A 15 -18.64 3.02 -9.55
N LEU A 16 -17.88 3.97 -10.11
CA LEU A 16 -17.26 5.05 -9.34
C LEU A 16 -18.25 5.83 -8.44
N PRO A 17 -19.50 6.13 -8.87
CA PRO A 17 -20.49 6.77 -7.99
C PRO A 17 -20.88 5.92 -6.77
N GLU A 18 -20.91 4.60 -6.90
CA GLU A 18 -21.16 3.69 -5.76
C GLU A 18 -20.00 3.75 -4.77
N VAL A 19 -18.76 3.74 -5.26
CA VAL A 19 -17.56 3.82 -4.42
C VAL A 19 -17.52 5.14 -3.65
N HIS A 20 -17.87 6.26 -4.28
CA HIS A 20 -17.97 7.56 -3.59
C HIS A 20 -18.98 7.56 -2.45
N LYS A 21 -20.09 6.81 -2.58
CA LYS A 21 -21.07 6.62 -1.49
C LYS A 21 -20.56 5.68 -0.41
N GLU A 22 -19.77 4.66 -0.78
CA GLU A 22 -19.25 3.66 0.15
C GLU A 22 -18.08 4.17 1.01
N ILE A 23 -17.26 5.11 0.51
CA ILE A 23 -16.15 5.71 1.26
C ILE A 23 -16.59 6.29 2.62
N PRO A 24 -17.58 7.20 2.71
CA PRO A 24 -17.98 7.76 4.00
C PRO A 24 -18.60 6.71 4.95
N ILE A 25 -19.26 5.69 4.41
CA ILE A 25 -19.82 4.56 5.19
C ILE A 25 -18.67 3.76 5.80
N THR A 26 -17.74 3.31 4.96
CA THR A 26 -16.55 2.55 5.38
C THR A 26 -15.73 3.35 6.38
N ARG A 27 -15.51 4.65 6.14
CA ARG A 27 -14.81 5.53 7.09
C ARG A 27 -15.50 5.55 8.45
N LYS A 28 -16.82 5.67 8.48
CA LYS A 28 -17.58 5.72 9.74
C LYS A 28 -17.46 4.40 10.50
N GLU A 29 -17.63 3.28 9.80
CA GLU A 29 -17.53 1.93 10.35
C GLU A 29 -16.14 1.62 10.91
N LEU A 30 -15.09 2.16 10.30
CA LEU A 30 -13.71 2.01 10.75
C LEU A 30 -13.27 3.04 11.81
N GLY A 31 -14.22 3.69 12.49
CA GLY A 31 -13.92 4.59 13.60
C GLY A 31 -13.56 6.03 13.20
N THR A 32 -13.99 6.47 12.02
CA THR A 32 -13.82 7.84 11.47
C THR A 32 -12.38 8.38 11.36
N PRO A 33 -11.38 7.57 10.94
CA PRO A 33 -10.00 8.05 10.81
C PRO A 33 -9.91 9.27 9.88
N PRO A 34 -8.96 10.20 10.11
CA PRO A 34 -8.64 11.26 9.15
C PRO A 34 -8.26 10.64 7.80
N LEU A 35 -8.72 11.20 6.68
CA LEU A 35 -8.42 10.67 5.34
C LEU A 35 -7.11 11.26 4.79
N VAL A 36 -6.01 10.96 5.45
CA VAL A 36 -4.64 11.27 5.02
C VAL A 36 -3.87 9.96 4.81
N THR A 37 -2.69 9.99 4.19
CA THR A 37 -1.88 8.76 4.05
C THR A 37 -1.42 8.29 5.45
N PRO A 38 -1.53 6.99 5.78
CA PRO A 38 -1.99 5.87 4.94
C PRO A 38 -3.50 5.58 5.00
N THR A 39 -4.26 6.13 5.95
CA THR A 39 -5.67 5.80 6.21
C THR A 39 -6.61 6.12 5.04
N SER A 40 -6.33 7.14 4.23
CA SER A 40 -7.08 7.44 3.00
C SER A 40 -7.08 6.28 2.00
N GLN A 41 -5.93 5.61 1.85
CA GLN A 41 -5.79 4.45 0.97
C GLN A 41 -6.48 3.23 1.58
N ILE A 42 -6.33 3.00 2.88
CA ILE A 42 -6.98 1.87 3.58
C ILE A 42 -8.50 1.92 3.40
N VAL A 43 -9.12 3.07 3.67
CA VAL A 43 -10.56 3.28 3.51
C VAL A 43 -10.96 3.19 2.03
N GLY A 44 -10.21 3.83 1.13
CA GLY A 44 -10.53 3.85 -0.30
C GLY A 44 -10.51 2.46 -0.94
N VAL A 45 -9.46 1.66 -0.68
CA VAL A 45 -9.35 0.30 -1.21
C VAL A 45 -10.44 -0.60 -0.63
N GLN A 46 -10.71 -0.52 0.68
CA GLN A 46 -11.76 -1.32 1.28
C GLN A 46 -13.16 -0.95 0.74
N ALA A 47 -13.43 0.33 0.47
CA ALA A 47 -14.67 0.76 -0.15
C ALA A 47 -14.82 0.20 -1.57
N VAL A 48 -13.76 0.22 -2.39
CA VAL A 48 -13.76 -0.42 -3.72
C VAL A 48 -14.09 -1.92 -3.60
N LEU A 49 -13.44 -2.64 -2.68
CA LEU A 49 -13.71 -4.07 -2.47
C LEU A 49 -15.14 -4.32 -1.98
N ASN A 50 -15.68 -3.48 -1.12
CA ASN A 50 -17.07 -3.58 -0.65
C ASN A 50 -18.07 -3.43 -1.81
N VAL A 51 -17.83 -2.49 -2.72
CA VAL A 51 -18.66 -2.29 -3.91
C VAL A 51 -18.52 -3.47 -4.88
N LEU A 52 -17.30 -3.88 -5.20
CA LEU A 52 -17.05 -4.90 -6.22
C LEU A 52 -17.45 -6.31 -5.77
N LEU A 53 -17.10 -6.68 -4.54
CA LEU A 53 -17.20 -8.06 -4.04
C LEU A 53 -18.30 -8.24 -3.00
N GLY A 54 -18.84 -7.14 -2.47
CA GLY A 54 -19.78 -7.12 -1.36
C GLY A 54 -19.10 -6.78 -0.04
N LYS A 55 -19.88 -6.15 0.84
CA LYS A 55 -19.41 -5.51 2.08
C LYS A 55 -18.60 -6.45 2.99
N TYR A 56 -17.32 -6.14 3.16
CA TYR A 56 -16.33 -6.91 3.93
C TYR A 56 -16.31 -8.41 3.60
N LYS A 57 -16.61 -8.82 2.35
CA LYS A 57 -16.38 -10.21 1.92
C LYS A 57 -14.89 -10.50 1.76
N MET A 58 -14.16 -9.52 1.22
CA MET A 58 -12.72 -9.48 1.20
C MET A 58 -12.26 -8.30 2.07
N ILE A 59 -11.31 -8.57 2.97
CA ILE A 59 -10.86 -7.61 3.98
C ILE A 59 -9.35 -7.54 3.87
N THR A 60 -8.82 -6.33 3.65
CA THR A 60 -7.37 -6.14 3.52
C THR A 60 -6.68 -6.31 4.88
N THR A 61 -5.41 -6.69 4.86
CA THR A 61 -4.60 -6.79 6.10
C THR A 61 -4.54 -5.43 6.81
N GLN A 62 -4.45 -4.33 6.07
CA GLN A 62 -4.38 -2.98 6.64
C GLN A 62 -5.66 -2.58 7.37
N VAL A 63 -6.84 -3.03 6.90
CA VAL A 63 -8.10 -2.84 7.65
C VAL A 63 -8.08 -3.67 8.93
N LYS A 64 -7.58 -4.92 8.87
CA LYS A 64 -7.42 -5.74 10.09
C LYS A 64 -6.47 -5.08 11.08
N ASP A 65 -5.34 -4.56 10.62
CA ASP A 65 -4.35 -3.85 11.44
C ASP A 65 -4.93 -2.57 12.07
N LEU A 66 -5.68 -1.77 11.30
CA LEU A 66 -6.39 -0.58 11.78
C LEU A 66 -7.38 -0.95 12.88
N VAL A 67 -8.25 -1.92 12.63
CA VAL A 67 -9.30 -2.35 13.56
C VAL A 67 -8.73 -3.06 14.79
N TYR A 68 -7.60 -3.75 14.63
CA TYR A 68 -6.87 -4.34 15.75
C TYR A 68 -6.20 -3.27 16.62
N GLY A 69 -5.95 -2.07 16.10
CA GLY A 69 -5.40 -0.93 16.84
C GLY A 69 -3.94 -0.57 16.53
N LEU A 70 -3.33 -1.18 15.51
CA LEU A 70 -1.91 -0.94 15.16
C LEU A 70 -1.64 0.45 14.57
N TYR A 71 -2.69 1.16 14.16
CA TYR A 71 -2.61 2.56 13.72
C TYR A 71 -2.98 3.55 14.83
N GLY A 72 -3.11 3.06 16.07
CA GLY A 72 -3.55 3.84 17.22
C GLY A 72 -5.06 3.94 17.34
N LYS A 73 -5.50 4.77 18.29
CA LYS A 73 -6.91 4.96 18.61
C LYS A 73 -7.62 5.78 17.54
N THR A 74 -8.71 5.27 17.02
CA THR A 74 -9.57 5.98 16.07
C THR A 74 -10.42 7.06 16.78
N PRO A 75 -10.78 8.17 16.11
CA PRO A 75 -11.56 9.25 16.73
C PRO A 75 -12.91 8.82 17.31
N THR A 76 -13.58 7.87 16.66
CA THR A 76 -14.78 7.20 17.18
C THR A 76 -14.53 5.70 17.29
N PRO A 77 -15.32 4.96 18.10
CA PRO A 77 -15.26 3.51 18.11
C PRO A 77 -15.50 2.92 16.72
N VAL A 78 -14.79 1.84 16.40
CA VAL A 78 -15.11 0.98 15.25
C VAL A 78 -16.48 0.36 15.47
N ASP A 79 -17.26 0.21 14.41
CA ASP A 79 -18.55 -0.47 14.47
C ASP A 79 -18.37 -1.91 15.03
N PRO A 80 -19.09 -2.33 16.07
CA PRO A 80 -18.87 -3.62 16.73
C PRO A 80 -19.04 -4.84 15.81
N GLU A 81 -20.00 -4.80 14.90
CA GLU A 81 -20.26 -5.91 13.98
C GLU A 81 -19.17 -5.98 12.90
N VAL A 82 -18.72 -4.83 12.42
CA VAL A 82 -17.57 -4.74 11.51
C VAL A 82 -16.30 -5.21 12.20
N GLN A 83 -16.05 -4.79 13.44
CA GLN A 83 -14.86 -5.20 14.21
C GLN A 83 -14.81 -6.72 14.36
N LYS A 84 -15.91 -7.34 14.79
CA LYS A 84 -16.01 -8.80 14.93
C LYS A 84 -15.78 -9.51 13.60
N LYS A 85 -16.34 -9.00 12.50
CA LYS A 85 -16.19 -9.59 11.17
C LYS A 85 -14.75 -9.46 10.63
N VAL A 86 -14.13 -8.28 10.81
CA VAL A 86 -12.78 -7.95 10.34
C VAL A 86 -11.73 -8.76 11.06
N LEU A 87 -11.84 -8.88 12.39
CA LEU A 87 -10.83 -9.54 13.22
C LEU A 87 -11.00 -11.06 13.30
N LYS A 88 -12.09 -11.62 12.78
CA LYS A 88 -12.30 -13.07 12.75
C LYS A 88 -11.11 -13.80 12.09
N GLY A 89 -10.51 -14.73 12.82
CA GLY A 89 -9.34 -15.50 12.38
C GLY A 89 -8.10 -14.66 12.08
N TYR A 90 -7.98 -13.45 12.64
CA TYR A 90 -6.81 -12.62 12.42
C TYR A 90 -5.59 -13.15 13.17
N LYS A 91 -4.43 -13.19 12.51
CA LYS A 91 -3.20 -13.81 13.03
C LYS A 91 -2.69 -13.19 14.35
N ARG A 92 -3.05 -11.94 14.65
CA ARG A 92 -2.68 -11.26 15.91
C ARG A 92 -3.74 -11.40 17.01
N GLY A 93 -4.87 -12.05 16.70
CA GLY A 93 -6.00 -12.24 17.62
C GLY A 93 -7.23 -11.42 17.24
N GLU A 94 -8.36 -11.78 17.87
CA GLU A 94 -9.66 -11.16 17.59
C GLU A 94 -10.01 -9.99 18.53
N THR A 95 -9.19 -9.79 19.57
CA THR A 95 -9.35 -8.70 20.55
C THR A 95 -8.42 -7.54 20.19
N PRO A 96 -8.94 -6.33 19.93
CA PRO A 96 -8.12 -5.16 19.67
C PRO A 96 -7.20 -4.82 20.85
N ILE A 97 -6.02 -4.26 20.54
CA ILE A 97 -5.10 -3.73 21.54
C ILE A 97 -5.60 -2.39 22.08
N THR A 98 -5.21 -2.07 23.32
CA THR A 98 -5.64 -0.85 24.02
C THR A 98 -4.50 0.13 24.31
N GLY A 99 -3.25 -0.30 24.10
CA GLY A 99 -2.04 0.50 24.34
C GLY A 99 -1.43 1.09 23.06
N ARG A 100 -0.19 1.56 23.16
CA ARG A 100 0.57 2.07 22.02
C ARG A 100 0.93 0.90 21.10
N ALA A 101 0.67 1.03 19.80
CA ALA A 101 0.86 -0.05 18.83
C ALA A 101 2.27 -0.69 18.87
N ALA A 102 3.32 0.12 19.04
CA ALA A 102 4.70 -0.35 19.10
C ALA A 102 4.99 -1.27 20.30
N ASP A 103 4.16 -1.25 21.35
CA ASP A 103 4.32 -2.16 22.50
C ASP A 103 3.84 -3.58 22.18
N PHE A 104 3.16 -3.78 21.03
CA PHE A 104 2.63 -5.05 20.54
C PHE A 104 3.34 -5.54 19.27
N ILE A 105 4.49 -4.95 18.94
CA ILE A 105 5.34 -5.33 17.81
C ILE A 105 6.65 -5.89 18.37
N GLU A 106 6.99 -7.10 17.97
CA GLU A 106 8.24 -7.75 18.37
C GLU A 106 9.45 -7.08 17.70
N PRO A 107 10.63 -7.06 18.36
CA PRO A 107 11.86 -6.59 17.73
C PRO A 107 12.20 -7.37 16.45
N GLU A 108 12.46 -6.66 15.34
CA GLU A 108 12.68 -7.28 14.02
C GLU A 108 14.12 -7.17 13.49
N LEU A 109 14.91 -6.18 13.93
CA LEU A 109 16.24 -5.89 13.36
C LEU A 109 17.23 -7.06 13.41
N ALA A 110 17.18 -7.89 14.46
CA ALA A 110 18.05 -9.06 14.57
C ALA A 110 17.74 -10.11 13.49
N LYS A 111 16.44 -10.33 13.23
CA LYS A 111 15.96 -11.25 12.20
C LYS A 111 16.25 -10.70 10.80
N ASP A 112 16.08 -9.40 10.61
CA ASP A 112 16.38 -8.75 9.33
C ASP A 112 17.87 -8.84 8.99
N ARG A 113 18.74 -8.69 10.00
CA ARG A 113 20.19 -8.85 9.84
C ARG A 113 20.55 -10.28 9.42
N GLU A 114 19.91 -11.29 10.01
CA GLU A 114 20.09 -12.68 9.61
C GLU A 114 19.60 -12.94 8.17
N ALA A 115 18.45 -12.36 7.80
CA ALA A 115 17.86 -12.55 6.48
C ALA A 115 18.67 -11.89 5.35
N ILE A 116 19.21 -10.68 5.58
CA ILE A 116 19.95 -9.92 4.57
C ILE A 116 21.43 -10.34 4.48
N GLY A 117 21.98 -10.89 5.56
CA GLY A 117 23.36 -11.37 5.64
C GLY A 117 24.40 -10.31 5.23
N ASP A 118 25.42 -10.75 4.49
CA ASP A 118 26.55 -9.91 4.06
C ASP A 118 26.17 -8.86 2.99
N LEU A 119 24.92 -8.85 2.51
CA LEU A 119 24.46 -7.83 1.58
C LEU A 119 24.37 -6.45 2.25
N ALA A 120 24.01 -6.41 3.53
CA ALA A 120 24.02 -5.18 4.31
C ALA A 120 25.43 -4.93 4.86
N LYS A 121 26.13 -3.93 4.31
CA LYS A 121 27.51 -3.59 4.71
C LYS A 121 27.56 -2.50 5.77
N THR A 122 26.48 -1.74 5.92
CA THR A 122 26.32 -0.70 6.95
C THR A 122 24.97 -0.81 7.67
N GLU A 123 24.80 -0.09 8.78
CA GLU A 123 23.51 -0.03 9.47
C GLU A 123 22.44 0.63 8.60
N GLU A 124 22.80 1.58 7.73
CA GLU A 124 21.87 2.19 6.77
C GLU A 124 21.38 1.19 5.71
N ASP A 125 22.22 0.23 5.30
CA ASP A 125 21.77 -0.86 4.42
C ASP A 125 20.77 -1.77 5.13
N LEU A 126 21.05 -2.11 6.40
CA LEU A 126 20.12 -2.90 7.22
C LEU A 126 18.78 -2.16 7.39
N LEU A 127 18.80 -0.85 7.66
CA LEU A 127 17.59 -0.03 7.74
C LEU A 127 16.86 0.08 6.40
N THR A 128 17.60 0.14 5.28
CA THR A 128 17.03 0.12 3.93
C THR A 128 16.25 -1.18 3.68
N TYR A 129 16.82 -2.31 4.10
CA TYR A 129 16.15 -3.59 4.05
C TYR A 129 14.94 -3.66 5.00
N ALA A 130 15.10 -3.28 6.27
CA ALA A 130 14.01 -3.34 7.26
C ALA A 130 12.79 -2.51 6.83
N LEU A 131 12.99 -1.30 6.29
CA LEU A 131 11.91 -0.45 5.79
C LEU A 131 11.28 -0.98 4.50
N TYR A 132 12.09 -1.60 3.64
CA TYR A 132 11.68 -2.05 2.31
C TYR A 132 12.28 -3.43 1.97
N PRO A 133 11.80 -4.54 2.56
CA PRO A 133 12.52 -5.82 2.46
C PRO A 133 12.77 -6.27 1.02
N THR A 134 11.76 -6.18 0.15
CA THR A 134 11.90 -6.60 -1.26
C THR A 134 12.67 -5.59 -2.11
N THR A 135 12.25 -4.33 -2.14
CA THR A 135 12.86 -3.32 -3.02
C THR A 135 14.19 -2.81 -2.50
N GLY A 136 14.38 -2.80 -1.19
CA GLY A 136 15.63 -2.47 -0.51
C GLY A 136 16.68 -3.54 -0.77
N GLU A 137 16.37 -4.83 -0.62
CA GLU A 137 17.28 -5.92 -1.01
C GLU A 137 17.70 -5.79 -2.48
N GLN A 138 16.72 -5.63 -3.38
CA GLN A 138 16.99 -5.46 -4.81
C GLN A 138 17.89 -4.25 -5.09
N PHE A 139 17.63 -3.14 -4.42
CA PHE A 139 18.44 -1.93 -4.52
C PHE A 139 19.88 -2.18 -4.06
N LEU A 140 20.08 -2.90 -2.95
CA LEU A 140 21.41 -3.21 -2.43
C LEU A 140 22.18 -4.13 -3.37
N LYS A 141 21.52 -5.10 -4.02
CA LYS A 141 22.14 -5.93 -5.06
C LYS A 141 22.66 -5.10 -6.22
N TRP A 142 21.91 -4.09 -6.66
CA TRP A 142 22.37 -3.15 -7.69
C TRP A 142 23.49 -2.25 -7.18
N LYS A 143 23.36 -1.69 -5.96
CA LYS A 143 24.35 -0.81 -5.33
C LYS A 143 25.73 -1.48 -5.23
N TYR A 144 25.76 -2.77 -4.92
CA TYR A 144 27.00 -3.54 -4.76
C TYR A 144 27.40 -4.36 -5.99
N GLY A 145 26.72 -4.18 -7.13
CA GLY A 145 27.08 -4.83 -8.39
C GLY A 145 26.90 -6.35 -8.40
N ILE A 146 26.04 -6.88 -7.53
CA ILE A 146 25.68 -8.31 -7.50
C ILE A 146 24.73 -8.63 -8.65
N GLU A 147 23.83 -7.70 -8.96
CA GLU A 147 22.92 -7.79 -10.10
C GLU A 147 23.02 -6.52 -10.95
N GLU A 148 22.83 -6.69 -12.26
CA GLU A 148 22.77 -5.56 -13.17
C GLU A 148 21.45 -4.81 -13.01
N LYS A 149 21.54 -3.49 -12.95
CA LYS A 149 20.39 -2.61 -12.85
C LYS A 149 19.67 -2.57 -14.22
N PRO A 150 18.36 -2.90 -14.30
CA PRO A 150 17.60 -2.83 -15.56
C PRO A 150 17.61 -1.42 -16.16
N ASP A 151 17.58 -1.32 -17.50
CA ASP A 151 17.56 -0.03 -18.20
C ASP A 151 16.35 0.83 -17.81
N SER A 152 15.21 0.20 -17.50
CA SER A 152 13.96 0.87 -17.10
C SER A 152 14.06 1.70 -15.82
N VAL A 153 15.04 1.42 -14.96
CA VAL A 153 15.26 2.15 -13.70
C VAL A 153 16.51 3.05 -13.75
N LYS A 154 17.25 3.03 -14.87
CA LYS A 154 18.34 3.99 -15.10
C LYS A 154 17.75 5.38 -15.33
N PRO A 155 18.40 6.45 -14.85
CA PRO A 155 17.95 7.80 -15.15
C PRO A 155 17.99 8.02 -16.67
N LYS A 156 16.94 8.64 -17.21
CA LYS A 156 16.92 9.08 -18.60
C LYS A 156 17.87 10.26 -18.76
N THR A 157 18.66 10.24 -19.83
CA THR A 157 19.48 11.37 -20.23
C THR A 157 18.61 12.47 -20.87
N LEU A 158 19.15 13.67 -21.02
CA LEU A 158 18.44 14.75 -21.73
C LEU A 158 18.26 14.41 -23.21
N GLU A 159 19.18 13.63 -23.77
CA GLU A 159 19.13 13.09 -25.13
C GLU A 159 17.98 12.09 -25.29
N ASP A 160 17.80 11.17 -24.34
CA ASP A 160 16.69 10.21 -24.34
C ASP A 160 15.32 10.93 -24.30
N VAL A 161 15.21 11.98 -23.48
CA VAL A 161 13.99 12.79 -23.38
C VAL A 161 13.67 13.49 -24.70
N LYS A 162 14.67 14.12 -25.35
CA LYS A 162 14.47 14.78 -26.65
C LYS A 162 14.00 13.79 -27.73
N MET A 163 14.61 12.61 -27.77
CA MET A 163 14.24 11.58 -28.73
C MET A 163 12.81 11.06 -28.51
N GLU A 164 12.39 10.88 -27.25
CA GLU A 164 11.00 10.53 -26.92
C GLU A 164 10.01 11.63 -27.31
N ASP A 165 10.33 12.90 -27.06
CA ASP A 165 9.48 14.04 -27.43
C ASP A 165 9.27 14.11 -28.95
N GLU A 166 10.33 13.93 -29.74
CA GLU A 166 10.26 13.89 -31.21
C GLU A 166 9.38 12.72 -31.71
N LEU A 167 9.50 11.54 -31.11
CA LEU A 167 8.67 10.38 -31.43
C LEU A 167 7.20 10.59 -31.08
N ILE A 168 6.92 11.21 -29.93
CA ILE A 168 5.55 11.54 -29.49
C ILE A 168 4.91 12.55 -30.46
N GLU A 169 5.64 13.58 -30.88
CA GLU A 169 5.13 14.56 -31.84
C GLU A 169 4.85 13.94 -33.20
N LYS A 170 5.71 13.04 -33.67
CA LYS A 170 5.48 12.29 -34.90
C LYS A 170 4.24 11.40 -34.82
N ALA A 171 4.06 10.64 -33.73
CA ALA A 171 2.90 9.79 -33.52
C ALA A 171 1.59 10.60 -33.41
N LYS A 172 1.62 11.78 -32.77
CA LYS A 172 0.46 12.70 -32.73
C LYS A 172 0.12 13.25 -34.11
N ALA A 173 1.12 13.57 -34.93
CA ALA A 173 0.92 14.05 -36.29
C ALA A 173 0.28 12.96 -37.17
N GLU A 174 0.75 11.72 -37.05
CA GLU A 174 0.20 10.55 -37.76
C GLU A 174 -1.22 10.20 -37.30
N ALA A 175 -1.57 10.38 -36.02
CA ALA A 175 -2.93 10.14 -35.52
C ALA A 175 -3.95 11.25 -35.87
N ARG A 176 -3.48 12.39 -36.39
CA ARG A 176 -4.30 13.55 -36.81
C ARG A 176 -4.54 13.62 -38.32
N GLY A 177 -3.80 12.83 -39.11
CA GLY A 177 -3.96 12.69 -40.56
C GLY A 177 -4.85 11.51 -40.90
#